data_AF-A0A2E8JXA9-F1
#
_entry.id   AF-A0A2E8JXA9-F1
#
_cell.length_a   1.000
_cell.length_b   1.000
_cell.length_c   1.000
_cell.angle_alpha   90.00
_cell.angle_beta   90.00
_cell.angle_gamma   90.00
#
_symmetry.space_group_name_H-M   'P 1'
#
loop_
_entity.id
_entity.type
_entity.pdbx_description
1 polymer ?
#
loop_
_entity_poly.entity_id
_entity_poly.type
_entity_poly.pdbx_seq_one_letter_code
_entity_poly.pdbx_strand_id
1 'polypeptide(L)'
;MFRSLLAIAVLTILTGRASAHFLFVHVLPGEDPRVELHFAESCWDFSADQRMVGIMSDVRAWDPRHGTITFSSRPHAMIGELSEDGTTACAAFTYGIMRRGTAFLLEYHAKGVSGLESAATPSGLDAEILATREGDELVLTVLFRGEPAPGAEIVVPMQGTSIQTLATGPDGTVRIPFPSTPLYSIRAMVAEDREGVHDDVEYNQARHYTTLTVHPNPDSNPVGSDALATALLADALECQAAFPADGRTWSGRLQGRFADEEIRGNVNRDDSGLGISLASSASTAARTHLPALEAVDDAGCDMTDGARFPVSRSARVDATVMVPEAGKLFIIRDRRIESVVSTDDSGSRRIDTLAWETTEDQRFLPTRLLVTDFDESGAIRSVMVVETDFVLQDGVHVPQGHSGTVIDGPSEGNAFSLKVNDVRIK
;
A
#
# COMPACT_ATOMS: atom_id res chain seq x y z
N MET A 1 -50.98 30.54 16.32
CA MET A 1 -49.62 31.10 16.09
C MET A 1 -48.60 30.04 16.47
N PHE A 2 -47.52 29.91 15.69
CA PHE A 2 -46.48 28.86 15.69
C PHE A 2 -46.81 27.57 14.91
N ARG A 3 -46.74 27.72 13.57
CA ARG A 3 -46.43 26.67 12.59
C ARG A 3 -44.92 26.72 12.31
N SER A 4 -44.36 25.57 11.93
CA SER A 4 -43.05 25.38 11.27
C SER A 4 -41.82 25.22 12.18
N LEU A 5 -41.60 23.99 12.67
CA LEU A 5 -40.25 23.48 12.91
C LEU A 5 -39.94 22.50 11.78
N LEU A 6 -39.13 23.00 10.85
CA LEU A 6 -38.66 22.36 9.64
C LEU A 6 -37.72 21.22 10.02
N ALA A 7 -38.14 19.99 9.73
CA ALA A 7 -37.28 18.82 9.75
C ALA A 7 -36.21 18.97 8.66
N ILE A 8 -35.01 19.37 9.05
CA ILE A 8 -33.81 19.22 8.22
C ILE A 8 -33.43 17.74 8.32
N ALA A 9 -34.08 16.92 7.49
CA ALA A 9 -33.59 15.61 7.15
C ALA A 9 -32.31 15.82 6.33
N VAL A 10 -31.16 15.69 6.98
CA VAL A 10 -29.85 15.63 6.34
C VAL A 10 -29.88 14.41 5.41
N LEU A 11 -30.10 14.68 4.12
CA LEU A 11 -29.94 13.72 3.05
C LEU A 11 -28.43 13.49 2.85
N THR A 12 -27.80 12.73 3.76
CA THR A 12 -26.48 12.15 3.51
C THR A 12 -26.63 11.18 2.36
N ILE A 13 -26.45 11.68 1.15
CA ILE A 13 -26.23 10.87 -0.04
C ILE A 13 -24.95 10.09 0.27
N LEU A 14 -25.13 8.81 0.59
CA LEU A 14 -24.06 7.82 0.58
C LEU A 14 -23.59 7.74 -0.88
N THR A 15 -22.66 8.61 -1.26
CA THR A 15 -21.92 8.46 -2.51
C THR A 15 -21.06 7.21 -2.34
N GLY A 16 -21.62 6.05 -2.69
CA GLY A 16 -20.83 4.83 -2.80
C GLY A 16 -19.70 5.11 -3.77
N ARG A 17 -18.45 5.00 -3.29
CA ARG A 17 -17.29 5.05 -4.18
C ARG A 17 -17.44 3.88 -5.13
N ALA A 18 -17.62 4.18 -6.41
CA ALA A 18 -17.66 3.16 -7.43
C ALA A 18 -16.23 2.65 -7.63
N SER A 19 -15.90 1.56 -6.94
CA SER A 19 -14.65 0.83 -7.10
C SER A 19 -14.59 0.17 -8.48
N ALA A 20 -13.55 0.47 -9.24
CA ALA A 20 -13.25 -0.20 -10.50
C ALA A 20 -12.05 -1.11 -10.30
N HIS A 21 -12.19 -2.37 -10.72
CA HIS A 21 -11.11 -3.36 -10.67
C HIS A 21 -10.42 -3.43 -12.03
N PHE A 22 -9.13 -3.73 -12.04
CA PHE A 22 -8.28 -3.84 -13.22
C PHE A 22 -7.42 -5.09 -13.11
N LEU A 23 -7.04 -5.63 -14.26
CA LEU A 23 -6.09 -6.73 -14.35
C LEU A 23 -4.68 -6.18 -14.08
N PHE A 24 -3.94 -6.81 -13.19
CA PHE A 24 -2.53 -6.54 -12.91
C PHE A 24 -1.71 -7.82 -13.06
N VAL A 25 -0.47 -7.68 -13.53
CA VAL A 25 0.48 -8.77 -13.72
C VAL A 25 1.74 -8.42 -12.93
N HIS A 26 2.12 -9.23 -11.95
CA HIS A 26 3.40 -9.10 -11.26
C HIS A 26 4.36 -10.14 -11.83
N VAL A 27 5.51 -9.69 -12.33
CA VAL A 27 6.61 -10.55 -12.77
C VAL A 27 7.66 -10.56 -11.68
N LEU A 28 7.85 -11.71 -11.04
CA LEU A 28 8.69 -11.88 -9.87
C LEU A 28 9.82 -12.86 -10.23
N PRO A 29 10.99 -12.39 -10.66
CA PRO A 29 12.15 -13.26 -10.83
C PRO A 29 12.77 -13.62 -9.47
N GLY A 30 13.80 -14.47 -9.46
CA GLY A 30 14.59 -14.78 -8.27
C GLY A 30 14.53 -16.26 -7.91
N GLU A 31 14.56 -16.56 -6.60
CA GLU A 31 14.58 -17.94 -6.09
C GLU A 31 13.29 -18.73 -6.36
N ASP A 32 12.16 -18.03 -6.46
CA ASP A 32 10.84 -18.57 -6.79
C ASP A 32 10.25 -17.79 -7.98
N PRO A 33 10.78 -18.00 -9.20
CA PRO A 33 10.39 -17.21 -10.37
C PRO A 33 8.94 -17.51 -10.75
N ARG A 34 8.09 -16.49 -10.68
CA ARG A 34 6.65 -16.65 -10.95
C ARG A 34 5.99 -15.41 -11.51
N VAL A 35 4.80 -15.62 -12.07
CA VAL A 35 3.87 -14.57 -12.44
C VAL A 35 2.63 -14.66 -11.57
N GLU A 36 2.21 -13.54 -10.99
CA GLU A 36 0.94 -13.44 -10.28
C GLU A 36 -0.01 -12.49 -11.01
N LEU A 37 -1.23 -12.96 -11.31
CA LEU A 37 -2.31 -12.12 -11.81
C LEU A 37 -3.31 -11.77 -10.70
N HIS A 38 -3.68 -10.51 -10.68
CA HIS A 38 -4.62 -9.93 -9.72
C HIS A 38 -5.71 -9.15 -10.47
N PHE A 39 -6.94 -9.19 -9.97
CA PHE A 39 -8.04 -8.34 -10.42
C PHE A 39 -8.50 -7.47 -9.25
N ALA A 40 -7.97 -6.24 -9.18
CA ALA A 40 -7.98 -5.42 -7.98
C ALA A 40 -8.11 -3.93 -8.31
N GLU A 41 -8.25 -3.06 -7.31
CA GLU A 41 -8.31 -1.61 -7.57
C GLU A 41 -6.94 -0.98 -7.92
N SER A 42 -5.86 -1.61 -7.44
CA SER A 42 -4.48 -1.18 -7.68
C SER A 42 -3.51 -2.38 -7.63
N CYS A 43 -2.25 -2.20 -8.05
CA CYS A 43 -1.23 -3.26 -7.93
C CYS A 43 -0.77 -3.52 -6.48
N TRP A 44 -1.19 -2.70 -5.52
CA TRP A 44 -0.93 -2.90 -4.08
C TRP A 44 -2.13 -3.53 -3.36
N ASP A 45 -3.22 -3.77 -4.08
CA ASP A 45 -4.45 -4.31 -3.54
C ASP A 45 -4.55 -5.82 -3.84
N PHE A 46 -4.55 -6.62 -2.77
CA PHE A 46 -4.68 -8.08 -2.82
C PHE A 46 -6.01 -8.57 -2.26
N SER A 47 -6.98 -7.68 -2.19
CA SER A 47 -8.35 -7.96 -1.75
C SER A 47 -9.13 -8.89 -2.68
N ALA A 48 -8.51 -9.40 -3.74
CA ALA A 48 -9.09 -10.32 -4.69
C ALA A 48 -9.58 -11.60 -4.00
N ASP A 49 -10.84 -11.64 -3.59
CA ASP A 49 -11.49 -12.85 -3.10
C ASP A 49 -11.56 -13.95 -4.17
N GLN A 50 -11.98 -15.16 -3.78
CA GLN A 50 -12.13 -16.26 -4.73
C GLN A 50 -13.02 -15.91 -5.93
N ARG A 51 -13.95 -14.97 -5.78
CA ARG A 51 -14.79 -14.50 -6.88
C ARG A 51 -13.97 -13.64 -7.84
N MET A 52 -13.14 -12.72 -7.36
CA MET A 52 -12.24 -11.93 -8.22
C MET A 52 -11.25 -12.81 -8.98
N VAL A 53 -10.70 -13.84 -8.32
CA VAL A 53 -9.86 -14.84 -8.99
C VAL A 53 -10.65 -15.59 -10.06
N GLY A 54 -11.91 -15.95 -9.78
CA GLY A 54 -12.80 -16.62 -10.73
C GLY A 54 -13.11 -15.82 -12.00
N ILE A 55 -13.15 -14.48 -11.92
CA ILE A 55 -13.34 -13.60 -13.09
C ILE A 55 -12.20 -13.77 -14.10
N MET A 56 -10.98 -14.05 -13.63
CA MET A 56 -9.80 -14.25 -14.47
C MET A 56 -9.66 -15.68 -15.02
N SER A 57 -10.66 -16.55 -14.87
CA SER A 57 -10.56 -17.96 -15.27
C SER A 57 -10.29 -18.17 -16.77
N ASP A 58 -10.78 -17.25 -17.62
CA ASP A 58 -10.59 -17.29 -19.08
C ASP A 58 -9.44 -16.38 -19.56
N VAL A 59 -8.54 -15.96 -18.66
CA VAL A 59 -7.43 -15.08 -19.03
C VAL A 59 -6.46 -15.77 -19.98
N ARG A 60 -6.11 -15.08 -21.07
CA ARG A 60 -5.00 -15.48 -21.93
C ARG A 60 -3.75 -14.77 -21.43
N ALA A 61 -2.68 -15.52 -21.20
CA ALA A 61 -1.44 -14.95 -20.72
C ALA A 61 -0.22 -15.60 -21.37
N TRP A 62 0.83 -14.81 -21.56
CA TRP A 62 2.04 -15.20 -22.26
C TRP A 62 3.24 -14.36 -21.83
N ASP A 63 4.42 -14.93 -21.98
CA ASP A 63 5.69 -14.23 -22.04
C ASP A 63 6.03 -13.99 -23.53
N PRO A 64 6.32 -12.76 -23.97
CA PRO A 64 6.65 -12.46 -25.37
C PRO A 64 7.82 -13.27 -25.96
N ARG A 65 8.74 -13.75 -25.11
CA ARG A 65 9.90 -14.55 -25.50
C ARG A 65 9.65 -16.05 -25.39
N HIS A 66 8.93 -16.48 -24.35
CA HIS A 66 8.80 -17.91 -24.02
C HIS A 66 7.44 -18.53 -24.37
N GLY A 67 6.45 -17.71 -24.77
CA GLY A 67 5.14 -18.18 -25.20
C GLY A 67 4.12 -18.24 -24.07
N THR A 68 3.12 -19.12 -24.20
CA THR A 68 1.97 -19.17 -23.29
C THR A 68 2.35 -19.50 -21.85
N ILE A 69 1.78 -18.78 -20.89
CA ILE A 69 1.89 -19.06 -19.46
C ILE A 69 0.59 -19.74 -19.00
N THR A 70 0.71 -20.91 -18.39
CA THR A 70 -0.45 -21.60 -17.79
C THR A 70 -0.57 -21.19 -16.33
N PHE A 71 -1.78 -20.77 -15.94
CA PHE A 71 -2.05 -20.34 -14.57
C PHE A 71 -2.79 -21.40 -13.76
N SER A 72 -2.43 -21.47 -12.48
CA SER A 72 -3.16 -22.22 -11.46
C SER A 72 -3.88 -21.24 -10.53
N SER A 73 -5.15 -21.51 -10.25
CA SER A 73 -5.92 -20.70 -9.31
C SER A 73 -5.46 -20.98 -7.87
N ARG A 74 -5.15 -19.90 -7.14
CA ARG A 74 -4.89 -19.90 -5.70
C ARG A 74 -5.93 -19.02 -5.00
N PRO A 75 -6.10 -19.17 -3.68
CA PRO A 75 -7.05 -18.33 -2.96
C PRO A 75 -6.84 -16.83 -3.13
N HIS A 76 -5.62 -16.36 -3.42
CA HIS A 76 -5.23 -14.94 -3.45
C HIS A 76 -4.82 -14.41 -4.84
N ALA A 77 -4.66 -15.28 -5.84
CA ALA A 77 -4.16 -14.90 -7.17
C ALA A 77 -4.34 -16.04 -8.18
N MET A 78 -4.17 -15.75 -9.46
CA MET A 78 -3.76 -16.77 -10.43
C MET A 78 -2.22 -16.79 -10.46
N ILE A 79 -1.60 -17.95 -10.27
CA ILE A 79 -0.13 -18.11 -10.27
C ILE A 79 0.32 -18.96 -11.45
N GLY A 80 1.26 -18.43 -12.23
CA GLY A 80 1.92 -19.10 -13.35
C GLY A 80 3.43 -19.16 -13.16
N GLU A 81 4.07 -20.13 -13.81
CA GLU A 81 5.53 -20.25 -13.81
C GLU A 81 6.15 -19.15 -14.71
N LEU A 82 7.26 -18.58 -14.26
CA LEU A 82 8.08 -17.65 -15.04
C LEU A 82 9.38 -18.37 -15.44
N SER A 83 9.79 -18.22 -16.69
CA SER A 83 11.11 -18.71 -17.13
C SER A 83 12.23 -18.06 -16.31
N GLU A 84 13.36 -18.76 -16.12
CA GLU A 84 14.50 -18.23 -15.33
C GLU A 84 15.01 -16.87 -15.85
N ASP A 85 14.97 -16.62 -17.15
CA ASP A 85 15.32 -15.37 -17.82
C ASP A 85 14.10 -14.51 -18.20
N GLY A 86 12.91 -14.88 -17.72
CA GLY A 86 11.66 -14.19 -17.97
C GLY A 86 11.60 -12.84 -17.24
N THR A 87 11.44 -11.76 -18.00
CA THR A 87 11.35 -10.40 -17.44
C THR A 87 10.05 -9.68 -17.79
N THR A 88 9.17 -10.32 -18.55
CA THR A 88 7.91 -9.73 -19.01
C THR A 88 6.82 -10.80 -19.07
N ALA A 89 5.64 -10.45 -18.59
CA ALA A 89 4.44 -11.25 -18.80
C ALA A 89 3.27 -10.36 -19.18
N CYS A 90 2.42 -10.88 -20.04
CA CYS A 90 1.25 -10.20 -20.57
C CYS A 90 0.01 -11.03 -20.27
N ALA A 91 -1.10 -10.35 -20.03
CA ALA A 91 -2.39 -10.98 -19.84
C ALA A 91 -3.49 -10.15 -20.49
N ALA A 92 -4.50 -10.81 -21.06
CA ALA A 92 -5.65 -10.14 -21.64
C ALA A 92 -6.92 -11.00 -21.51
N PHE A 93 -8.05 -10.35 -21.23
CA PHE A 93 -9.37 -10.99 -21.30
C PHE A 93 -10.49 -9.98 -21.58
N THR A 94 -11.59 -10.49 -22.13
CA THR A 94 -12.82 -9.72 -22.33
C THR A 94 -13.67 -9.84 -21.09
N TYR A 95 -13.92 -8.73 -20.40
CA TYR A 95 -14.76 -8.72 -19.20
C TYR A 95 -16.25 -8.84 -19.53
N GLY A 96 -16.65 -8.25 -20.66
CA GLY A 96 -18.03 -8.29 -21.17
C GLY A 96 -18.65 -6.90 -21.31
N ILE A 97 -19.98 -6.85 -21.37
CA ILE A 97 -20.72 -5.60 -21.62
C ILE A 97 -20.93 -4.80 -20.34
N MET A 98 -20.60 -3.50 -20.41
CA MET A 98 -20.83 -2.54 -19.34
C MET A 98 -21.86 -1.49 -19.76
N ARG A 99 -22.64 -0.98 -18.80
CA ARG A 99 -23.65 0.07 -19.02
C ARG A 99 -23.39 1.26 -18.10
N ARG A 100 -22.82 2.33 -18.66
CA ARG A 100 -22.65 3.64 -18.00
C ARG A 100 -23.00 4.75 -18.99
N GLY A 101 -24.29 4.88 -19.28
CA GLY A 101 -24.78 5.60 -20.46
C GLY A 101 -25.07 4.60 -21.58
N THR A 102 -24.34 4.69 -22.69
CA THR A 102 -24.39 3.69 -23.77
C THR A 102 -23.71 2.39 -23.35
N ALA A 103 -24.13 1.26 -23.95
CA ALA A 103 -23.47 -0.02 -23.76
C ALA A 103 -22.12 -0.02 -24.50
N PHE A 104 -21.09 -0.57 -23.85
CA PHE A 104 -19.77 -0.75 -24.46
C PHE A 104 -19.17 -2.10 -24.04
N LEU A 105 -18.34 -2.66 -24.91
CA LEU A 105 -17.54 -3.85 -24.60
C LEU A 105 -16.31 -3.44 -23.79
N LEU A 106 -16.07 -4.12 -22.68
CA LEU A 106 -14.92 -3.88 -21.81
C LEU A 106 -13.87 -5.00 -21.99
N GLU A 107 -12.66 -4.59 -22.33
CA GLU A 107 -11.51 -5.48 -22.48
C GLU A 107 -10.36 -5.02 -21.57
N TYR A 108 -9.74 -5.99 -20.89
CA TYR A 108 -8.59 -5.76 -20.05
C TYR A 108 -7.33 -6.32 -20.69
N HIS A 109 -6.26 -5.55 -20.57
CA HIS A 109 -4.91 -5.84 -20.97
C HIS A 109 -4.02 -5.53 -19.76
N ALA A 110 -2.97 -6.31 -19.57
CA ALA A 110 -2.02 -6.09 -18.50
C ALA A 110 -0.64 -6.54 -18.92
N LYS A 111 0.36 -5.71 -18.61
CA LYS A 111 1.76 -6.00 -18.78
C LYS A 111 2.46 -5.88 -17.43
N GLY A 112 3.12 -6.94 -17.01
CA GLY A 112 4.00 -6.95 -15.87
C GLY A 112 5.44 -7.02 -16.35
N VAL A 113 6.33 -6.28 -15.71
CA VAL A 113 7.76 -6.33 -16.02
C VAL A 113 8.63 -6.32 -14.78
N SER A 114 9.75 -7.00 -14.92
CA SER A 114 10.90 -6.96 -14.04
C SER A 114 11.99 -6.15 -14.73
N GLY A 115 12.37 -5.02 -14.13
CA GLY A 115 13.26 -4.01 -14.72
C GLY A 115 12.55 -3.06 -15.69
N LEU A 116 13.03 -1.81 -15.75
CA LEU A 116 12.45 -0.77 -16.59
C LEU A 116 12.77 -0.97 -18.09
N GLU A 117 13.87 -1.64 -18.40
CA GLU A 117 14.29 -1.95 -19.78
C GLU A 117 13.25 -2.81 -20.50
N SER A 118 12.67 -3.77 -19.78
CA SER A 118 11.58 -4.62 -20.26
C SER A 118 10.30 -3.83 -20.53
N ALA A 119 10.04 -2.77 -19.75
CA ALA A 119 8.87 -1.91 -19.92
C ALA A 119 8.86 -1.19 -21.28
N ALA A 120 10.03 -0.86 -21.81
CA ALA A 120 10.21 -0.11 -23.06
C ALA A 120 9.92 -0.92 -24.33
N THR A 121 9.82 -2.25 -24.24
CA THR A 121 9.70 -3.13 -25.41
C THR A 121 8.25 -3.52 -25.65
N PRO A 122 7.66 -3.30 -26.85
CA PRO A 122 6.32 -3.77 -27.18
C PRO A 122 6.17 -5.29 -27.01
N SER A 123 5.03 -5.72 -26.48
CA SER A 123 4.74 -7.12 -26.15
C SER A 123 3.61 -7.72 -26.98
N GLY A 124 2.95 -6.90 -27.80
CA GLY A 124 1.90 -7.34 -28.73
C GLY A 124 0.49 -7.35 -28.13
N LEU A 125 0.27 -6.63 -27.02
CA LEU A 125 -1.08 -6.36 -26.51
C LEU A 125 -1.84 -5.41 -27.45
N ASP A 126 -3.17 -5.54 -27.50
CA ASP A 126 -3.99 -4.62 -28.30
C ASP A 126 -3.97 -3.21 -27.72
N ALA A 127 -4.01 -3.05 -26.40
CA ALA A 127 -3.70 -1.80 -25.72
C ALA A 127 -2.51 -2.04 -24.79
N GLU A 128 -1.49 -1.20 -24.88
CA GLU A 128 -0.22 -1.38 -24.16
C GLU A 128 0.30 -0.05 -23.62
N ILE A 129 0.99 -0.09 -22.49
CA ILE A 129 1.78 1.03 -21.98
C ILE A 129 3.25 0.62 -22.01
N LEU A 130 4.08 1.48 -22.58
CA LEU A 130 5.54 1.41 -22.50
C LEU A 130 6.04 2.48 -21.54
N ALA A 131 7.18 2.22 -20.90
CA ALA A 131 7.84 3.18 -20.02
C ALA A 131 9.35 3.23 -20.28
N THR A 132 9.90 4.44 -20.32
CA THR A 132 11.34 4.70 -20.44
C THR A 132 11.74 5.82 -19.50
N ARG A 133 12.92 5.73 -18.88
CA ARG A 133 13.45 6.81 -18.04
C ARG A 133 14.23 7.82 -18.88
N GLU A 134 13.96 9.10 -18.67
CA GLU A 134 14.71 10.23 -19.23
C GLU A 134 15.11 11.16 -18.07
N GLY A 135 16.31 10.99 -17.53
CA GLY A 135 16.74 11.74 -16.34
C GLY A 135 15.91 11.39 -15.10
N ASP A 136 15.24 12.39 -14.52
CA ASP A 136 14.35 12.25 -13.36
C ASP A 136 12.88 12.10 -13.74
N GLU A 137 12.60 11.94 -15.04
CA GLU A 137 11.25 11.74 -15.57
C GLU A 137 11.06 10.31 -16.09
N LEU A 138 9.83 9.83 -16.01
CA LEU A 138 9.33 8.64 -16.67
C LEU A 138 8.50 9.08 -17.88
N VAL A 139 8.93 8.68 -19.08
CA VAL A 139 8.17 8.87 -20.31
C VAL A 139 7.31 7.63 -20.54
N LEU A 140 6.01 7.85 -20.66
CA LEU A 140 5.02 6.83 -20.86
C LEU A 140 4.46 6.93 -22.27
N THR A 141 4.43 5.83 -23.01
CA THR A 141 3.84 5.77 -24.35
C THR A 141 2.69 4.76 -24.34
N VAL A 142 1.48 5.21 -24.67
CA VAL A 142 0.33 4.33 -24.82
C VAL A 142 0.20 3.92 -26.28
N LEU A 143 0.15 2.62 -26.52
CA LEU A 143 -0.06 2.04 -27.84
C LEU A 143 -1.46 1.43 -27.94
N PHE A 144 -2.03 1.50 -29.14
CA PHE A 144 -3.18 0.71 -29.56
C PHE A 144 -2.84 -0.03 -30.86
N ARG A 145 -2.83 -1.36 -30.81
CA ARG A 145 -2.46 -2.27 -31.91
C ARG A 145 -1.07 -1.95 -32.50
N GLY A 146 -0.14 -1.63 -31.61
CA GLY A 146 1.25 -1.30 -31.97
C GLY A 146 1.49 0.16 -32.40
N GLU A 147 0.44 0.96 -32.58
CA GLU A 147 0.54 2.36 -32.98
C GLU A 147 0.30 3.30 -31.78
N PRO A 148 0.91 4.50 -31.73
CA PRO A 148 0.64 5.44 -30.66
C PRO A 148 -0.84 5.84 -30.55
N ALA A 149 -1.36 5.87 -29.32
CA ALA A 149 -2.76 6.17 -29.01
C ALA A 149 -2.90 7.60 -28.44
N PRO A 150 -3.12 8.63 -29.28
CA PRO A 150 -3.28 10.01 -28.81
C PRO A 150 -4.59 10.21 -28.05
N GLY A 151 -4.57 11.06 -27.01
CA GLY A 151 -5.73 11.35 -26.19
C GLY A 151 -6.18 10.20 -25.28
N ALA A 152 -5.41 9.13 -25.17
CA ALA A 152 -5.65 8.06 -24.22
C ALA A 152 -5.60 8.61 -22.79
N GLU A 153 -6.61 8.29 -21.99
CA GLU A 153 -6.64 8.67 -20.57
C GLU A 153 -5.65 7.79 -19.82
N ILE A 154 -4.71 8.38 -19.08
CA ILE A 154 -3.71 7.67 -18.30
C ILE A 154 -3.77 8.11 -16.84
N VAL A 155 -3.74 7.14 -15.93
CA VAL A 155 -3.72 7.33 -14.49
C VAL A 155 -2.39 6.82 -13.97
N VAL A 156 -1.66 7.71 -13.32
CA VAL A 156 -0.30 7.49 -12.83
C VAL A 156 -0.24 7.68 -11.32
N PRO A 157 0.62 6.94 -10.61
CA PRO A 157 0.88 7.18 -9.20
C PRO A 157 1.74 8.44 -9.05
N MET A 158 1.46 9.18 -8.00
CA MET A 158 2.21 10.35 -7.57
C MET A 158 2.74 10.10 -6.14
N GLN A 159 3.32 11.11 -5.49
CA GLN A 159 3.84 10.96 -4.11
C GLN A 159 2.75 10.51 -3.13
N GLY A 160 3.12 9.65 -2.17
CA GLY A 160 2.18 9.05 -1.23
C GLY A 160 1.12 8.22 -1.96
N THR A 161 -0.15 8.42 -1.62
CA THR A 161 -1.30 7.76 -2.27
C THR A 161 -1.99 8.61 -3.34
N SER A 162 -1.39 9.72 -3.74
CA SER A 162 -1.95 10.54 -4.79
C SER A 162 -1.87 9.87 -6.16
N ILE A 163 -2.85 10.17 -7.00
CA ILE A 163 -2.86 9.76 -8.41
C ILE A 163 -3.12 10.99 -9.26
N GLN A 164 -2.60 10.98 -10.48
CA GLN A 164 -2.87 12.01 -11.47
C GLN A 164 -3.50 11.37 -12.71
N THR A 165 -4.54 12.00 -13.23
CA THR A 165 -5.12 11.65 -14.54
C THR A 165 -4.60 12.61 -15.59
N LEU A 166 -4.03 12.08 -16.65
CA LEU A 166 -3.47 12.82 -17.78
C LEU A 166 -4.08 12.27 -19.08
N ALA A 167 -3.81 12.96 -20.19
CA ALA A 167 -4.11 12.46 -21.52
C ALA A 167 -2.82 12.46 -22.35
N THR A 168 -2.64 11.44 -23.18
CA THR A 168 -1.47 11.35 -24.07
C THR A 168 -1.52 12.41 -25.17
N GLY A 169 -0.34 12.87 -25.59
CA GLY A 169 -0.16 13.80 -26.70
C GLY A 169 -0.39 13.16 -28.08
N PRO A 170 -0.16 13.91 -29.17
CA PRO A 170 -0.31 13.42 -30.55
C PRO A 170 0.54 12.19 -30.90
N ASP A 171 1.65 12.01 -30.20
CA ASP A 171 2.59 10.89 -30.33
C ASP A 171 2.29 9.75 -29.34
N GLY A 172 1.14 9.78 -28.67
CA GLY A 172 0.76 8.79 -27.66
C GLY A 172 1.56 8.88 -26.36
N THR A 173 2.34 9.96 -26.14
CA THR A 173 3.22 10.07 -24.96
C THR A 173 2.71 11.00 -23.86
N VAL A 174 3.18 10.78 -22.64
CA VAL A 174 3.14 11.72 -21.51
C VAL A 174 4.42 11.61 -20.68
N ARG A 175 4.79 12.66 -19.95
CA ARG A 175 5.93 12.68 -19.02
C ARG A 175 5.45 12.92 -17.60
N ILE A 176 6.02 12.18 -16.66
CA ILE A 176 5.74 12.30 -15.23
C ILE A 176 7.05 12.26 -14.43
N PRO A 177 7.09 12.78 -13.20
CA PRO A 177 8.22 12.53 -12.30
C PRO A 177 8.43 11.03 -12.11
N PHE A 178 9.68 10.59 -12.03
CA PHE A 178 9.99 9.19 -11.78
C PHE A 178 9.43 8.75 -10.41
N PRO A 179 8.61 7.68 -10.32
CA PRO A 179 8.07 7.23 -9.05
C PRO A 179 9.18 6.81 -8.06
N SER A 180 9.09 7.24 -6.81
CA SER A 180 10.04 6.84 -5.74
C SER A 180 9.75 5.45 -5.14
N THR A 181 8.54 4.92 -5.39
CA THR A 181 8.09 3.64 -4.83
C THR A 181 8.77 2.43 -5.52
N PRO A 182 9.11 1.37 -4.78
CA PRO A 182 9.75 0.16 -5.32
C PRO A 182 8.83 -0.71 -6.18
N LEU A 183 7.55 -0.38 -6.26
CA LEU A 183 6.57 -1.00 -7.14
C LEU A 183 5.60 0.08 -7.58
N TYR A 184 5.35 0.20 -8.87
CA TYR A 184 4.30 1.12 -9.35
C TYR A 184 3.49 0.49 -10.47
N SER A 185 2.23 0.93 -10.56
CA SER A 185 1.37 0.60 -11.69
C SER A 185 0.84 1.85 -12.37
N ILE A 186 0.84 1.82 -13.70
CA ILE A 186 0.19 2.82 -14.56
C ILE A 186 -1.02 2.17 -15.20
N ARG A 187 -2.11 2.92 -15.34
CA ARG A 187 -3.29 2.47 -16.07
C ARG A 187 -3.57 3.42 -17.22
N ALA A 188 -3.99 2.90 -18.36
CA ALA A 188 -4.51 3.69 -19.46
C ALA A 188 -5.85 3.13 -19.97
N MET A 189 -6.64 4.00 -20.58
CA MET A 189 -7.88 3.65 -21.27
C MET A 189 -7.82 4.18 -22.70
N VAL A 190 -8.03 3.26 -23.65
CA VAL A 190 -8.18 3.58 -25.08
C VAL A 190 -9.61 3.25 -25.48
N ALA A 191 -10.32 4.24 -26.04
CA ALA A 191 -11.65 4.04 -26.61
C ALA A 191 -11.52 3.66 -28.10
N GLU A 192 -12.28 2.66 -28.52
CA GLU A 192 -12.38 2.23 -29.92
C GLU A 192 -13.85 2.33 -30.36
N ASP A 193 -14.11 3.06 -31.44
CA ASP A 193 -15.41 3.03 -32.11
C ASP A 193 -15.54 1.71 -32.87
N ARG A 194 -16.13 0.72 -32.21
CA ARG A 194 -16.31 -0.65 -32.70
C ARG A 194 -17.72 -1.11 -32.44
N GLU A 195 -18.44 -1.44 -33.52
CA GLU A 195 -19.76 -2.06 -33.46
C GLU A 195 -19.65 -3.58 -33.34
N GLY A 196 -20.55 -4.20 -32.57
CA GLY A 196 -20.61 -5.65 -32.41
C GLY A 196 -21.75 -6.12 -31.51
N VAL A 197 -21.80 -7.44 -31.30
CA VAL A 197 -22.74 -8.10 -30.39
C VAL A 197 -21.95 -9.00 -29.43
N HIS A 198 -22.19 -8.86 -28.13
CA HIS A 198 -21.62 -9.74 -27.10
C HIS A 198 -22.72 -10.10 -26.11
N ASP A 199 -22.90 -11.40 -25.83
CA ASP A 199 -24.00 -11.93 -25.01
C ASP A 199 -25.38 -11.34 -25.38
N ASP A 200 -25.70 -11.37 -26.68
CA ASP A 200 -26.95 -10.84 -27.26
C ASP A 200 -27.18 -9.33 -27.05
N VAL A 201 -26.16 -8.57 -26.66
CA VAL A 201 -26.22 -7.11 -26.51
C VAL A 201 -25.37 -6.42 -27.57
N GLU A 202 -26.00 -5.58 -28.37
CA GLU A 202 -25.33 -4.68 -29.30
C GLU A 202 -24.54 -3.59 -28.56
N TYR A 203 -23.35 -3.30 -29.06
CA TYR A 203 -22.51 -2.18 -28.62
C TYR A 203 -21.94 -1.45 -29.83
N ASN A 204 -21.60 -0.18 -29.66
CA ASN A 204 -20.98 0.67 -30.69
C ASN A 204 -19.62 1.25 -30.26
N GLN A 205 -19.16 0.87 -29.08
CA GLN A 205 -17.86 1.26 -28.54
C GLN A 205 -17.25 0.07 -27.78
N ALA A 206 -15.94 -0.08 -27.91
CA ALA A 206 -15.12 -0.87 -27.00
C ALA A 206 -14.22 0.05 -26.17
N ARG A 207 -13.94 -0.35 -24.93
CA ARG A 207 -12.98 0.31 -24.05
C ARG A 207 -11.92 -0.69 -23.65
N HIS A 208 -10.69 -0.39 -24.01
CA HIS A 208 -9.52 -1.18 -23.67
C HIS A 208 -8.83 -0.53 -22.48
N TYR A 209 -8.90 -1.19 -21.33
CA TYR A 209 -8.09 -0.79 -20.19
C TYR A 209 -6.81 -1.60 -20.21
N THR A 210 -5.68 -0.92 -20.15
CA THR A 210 -4.37 -1.54 -20.03
C THR A 210 -3.69 -1.11 -18.74
N THR A 211 -2.98 -2.02 -18.08
CA THR A 211 -2.10 -1.71 -16.96
C THR A 211 -0.65 -2.06 -17.30
N LEU A 212 0.28 -1.30 -16.75
CA LEU A 212 1.69 -1.63 -16.68
C LEU A 212 2.11 -1.68 -15.22
N THR A 213 2.60 -2.82 -14.77
CA THR A 213 3.15 -3.01 -13.41
C THR A 213 4.66 -3.19 -13.52
N VAL A 214 5.43 -2.37 -12.82
CA VAL A 214 6.89 -2.35 -12.91
C VAL A 214 7.50 -2.63 -11.55
N HIS A 215 8.37 -3.65 -11.51
CA HIS A 215 9.35 -3.86 -10.44
C HIS A 215 10.70 -3.32 -10.95
N PRO A 216 11.04 -2.04 -10.72
CA PRO A 216 12.17 -1.38 -11.39
C PRO A 216 13.55 -1.94 -11.02
N ASN A 217 13.70 -2.47 -9.79
CA ASN A 217 14.97 -2.97 -9.27
C ASN A 217 14.81 -4.44 -8.81
N PRO A 218 14.61 -5.39 -9.72
CA PRO A 218 14.36 -6.78 -9.34
C PRO A 218 15.54 -7.44 -8.62
N ASP A 219 16.76 -6.97 -8.90
CA ASP A 219 18.00 -7.49 -8.31
C ASP A 219 18.32 -6.89 -6.93
N SER A 220 17.57 -5.86 -6.48
CA SER A 220 17.78 -5.26 -5.16
C SER A 220 17.08 -6.00 -4.03
N ASN A 221 16.41 -7.12 -4.33
CA ASN A 221 15.73 -7.89 -3.31
C ASN A 221 16.74 -8.62 -2.40
N PRO A 222 16.62 -8.47 -1.07
CA PRO A 222 17.50 -9.18 -0.15
C PRO A 222 17.33 -10.70 -0.30
N VAL A 223 18.44 -11.44 -0.19
CA VAL A 223 18.45 -12.91 -0.31
C VAL A 223 17.43 -13.53 0.66
N GLY A 224 16.64 -14.49 0.19
CA GLY A 224 15.60 -15.15 0.97
C GLY A 224 14.31 -14.33 1.19
N SER A 225 14.19 -13.16 0.56
CA SER A 225 12.96 -12.34 0.58
C SER A 225 12.06 -12.64 -0.62
N ASP A 226 10.77 -12.42 -0.45
CA ASP A 226 9.80 -12.40 -1.55
C ASP A 226 9.70 -10.99 -2.12
N ALA A 227 10.09 -10.82 -3.39
CA ALA A 227 10.16 -9.52 -4.05
C ALA A 227 8.87 -8.70 -3.94
N LEU A 228 7.70 -9.35 -4.05
CA LEU A 228 6.43 -8.66 -3.94
C LEU A 228 6.15 -8.27 -2.48
N ALA A 229 6.35 -9.16 -1.52
CA ALA A 229 6.17 -8.84 -0.11
C ALA A 229 7.09 -7.68 0.34
N THR A 230 8.35 -7.69 -0.10
CA THR A 230 9.34 -6.62 0.11
C THR A 230 8.83 -5.31 -0.46
N ALA A 231 8.40 -5.29 -1.73
CA ALA A 231 7.92 -4.07 -2.38
C ALA A 231 6.66 -3.49 -1.71
N LEU A 232 5.74 -4.35 -1.23
CA LEU A 232 4.54 -3.90 -0.52
C LEU A 232 4.85 -3.30 0.84
N LEU A 233 5.74 -3.94 1.61
CA LEU A 233 6.13 -3.42 2.91
C LEU A 233 6.88 -2.09 2.74
N ALA A 234 7.84 -2.03 1.83
CA ALA A 234 8.58 -0.81 1.52
C ALA A 234 7.66 0.33 1.07
N ASP A 235 6.68 0.05 0.21
CA ASP A 235 5.70 1.05 -0.23
C ASP A 235 4.79 1.52 0.93
N ALA A 236 4.36 0.61 1.79
CA ALA A 236 3.54 0.96 2.95
C ALA A 236 4.31 1.82 3.96
N LEU A 237 5.61 1.58 4.13
CA LEU A 237 6.52 2.39 4.94
C LEU A 237 6.71 3.79 4.32
N GLU A 238 6.94 3.88 3.01
CA GLU A 238 7.07 5.15 2.27
C GLU A 238 5.78 6.00 2.36
N CYS A 239 4.61 5.35 2.38
CA CYS A 239 3.34 6.03 2.53
C CYS A 239 3.07 6.56 3.94
N GLN A 240 3.90 6.24 4.94
CA GLN A 240 3.75 6.77 6.30
C GLN A 240 4.46 8.12 6.44
N ALA A 241 3.72 9.13 6.90
CA ALA A 241 4.21 10.49 7.07
C ALA A 241 4.93 10.73 8.40
N ALA A 242 4.64 9.91 9.42
CA ALA A 242 5.16 10.08 10.77
C ALA A 242 6.69 9.92 10.83
N PHE A 243 7.27 9.38 9.75
CA PHE A 243 8.62 8.90 9.65
C PHE A 243 9.30 9.62 8.48
N PRO A 244 10.34 10.43 8.72
CA PRO A 244 11.06 11.08 7.63
C PRO A 244 11.70 10.01 6.72
N ALA A 245 11.10 9.79 5.55
CA ALA A 245 11.64 8.92 4.51
C ALA A 245 13.03 9.39 4.00
N ASP A 246 13.38 10.64 4.28
CA ASP A 246 14.68 11.23 3.92
C ASP A 246 15.79 10.98 4.97
N GLY A 247 15.53 10.14 5.98
CA GLY A 247 16.52 9.73 6.98
C GLY A 247 16.85 10.80 8.03
N ARG A 248 16.12 11.91 8.08
CA ARG A 248 16.32 12.93 9.12
C ARG A 248 16.01 12.36 10.50
N THR A 249 16.82 12.75 11.48
CA THR A 249 16.62 12.33 12.87
C THR A 249 16.01 13.48 13.66
N TRP A 250 15.31 13.19 14.76
CA TRP A 250 14.80 14.25 15.62
C TRP A 250 14.87 13.88 17.09
N SER A 251 14.88 14.89 17.96
CA SER A 251 14.85 14.70 19.40
C SER A 251 14.05 15.80 20.08
N GLY A 252 13.43 15.49 21.21
CA GLY A 252 12.63 16.42 21.99
C GLY A 252 12.61 16.05 23.47
N ARG A 253 12.11 16.98 24.28
CA ARG A 253 11.86 16.76 25.71
C ARG A 253 10.43 16.33 25.94
N LEU A 254 10.28 15.21 26.63
CA LEU A 254 8.99 14.68 27.03
C LEU A 254 8.59 15.26 28.39
N GLN A 255 7.38 15.82 28.51
CA GLN A 255 6.82 16.25 29.79
C GLN A 255 5.32 15.96 29.84
N GLY A 256 4.81 15.47 30.97
CA GLY A 256 3.39 15.24 31.12
C GLY A 256 3.00 14.56 32.41
N ARG A 257 1.95 13.74 32.36
CA ARG A 257 1.45 12.94 33.48
C ARG A 257 1.17 11.50 33.07
N PHE A 258 1.36 10.59 34.01
CA PHE A 258 0.89 9.20 33.96
C PHE A 258 0.17 8.90 35.28
N ALA A 259 -1.11 8.56 35.21
CA ALA A 259 -2.04 8.65 36.34
C ALA A 259 -1.89 10.02 37.04
N ASP A 260 -1.55 10.03 38.33
CA ASP A 260 -1.37 11.26 39.11
C ASP A 260 0.07 11.77 39.20
N GLU A 261 1.01 11.09 38.54
CA GLU A 261 2.44 11.38 38.60
C GLU A 261 2.89 12.33 37.47
N GLU A 262 3.77 13.29 37.76
CA GLU A 262 4.47 14.05 36.73
C GLU A 262 5.58 13.23 36.08
N ILE A 263 5.55 13.14 34.74
CA ILE A 263 6.55 12.45 33.94
C ILE A 263 7.42 13.46 33.21
N ARG A 264 8.73 13.20 33.20
CA ARG A 264 9.72 13.94 32.40
C ARG A 264 10.69 12.96 31.75
N GLY A 265 11.16 13.30 30.57
CA GLY A 265 12.10 12.46 29.83
C GLY A 265 12.58 13.13 28.54
N ASN A 266 13.17 12.32 27.68
CA ASN A 266 13.50 12.68 26.32
C ASN A 266 12.88 11.65 25.39
N VAL A 267 12.61 12.10 24.17
CA VAL A 267 12.24 11.24 23.05
C VAL A 267 13.19 11.56 21.90
N ASN A 268 13.66 10.54 21.21
CA ASN A 268 14.46 10.69 20.01
C ASN A 268 14.03 9.68 18.97
N ARG A 269 14.11 10.06 17.71
CA ARG A 269 14.04 9.15 16.58
C ARG A 269 15.37 9.19 15.84
N ASP A 270 15.96 8.02 15.65
CA ASP A 270 17.09 7.81 14.76
C ASP A 270 16.86 6.60 13.85
N ASP A 271 17.91 6.10 13.20
CA ASP A 271 17.84 4.96 12.27
C ASP A 271 17.36 3.66 12.97
N SER A 272 17.50 3.57 14.29
CA SER A 272 17.00 2.44 15.09
C SER A 272 15.52 2.56 15.48
N GLY A 273 14.88 3.70 15.17
CA GLY A 273 13.49 3.99 15.50
C GLY A 273 13.35 4.99 16.66
N LEU A 274 12.16 4.98 17.28
CA LEU A 274 11.77 5.89 18.34
C LEU A 274 12.24 5.34 19.69
N GLY A 275 13.05 6.11 20.40
CA GLY A 275 13.48 5.83 21.76
C GLY A 275 12.88 6.82 22.76
N ILE A 276 12.44 6.31 23.91
CA ILE A 276 11.93 7.10 25.03
C ILE A 276 12.77 6.83 26.27
N SER A 277 13.36 7.91 26.80
CA SER A 277 14.16 7.87 28.02
C SER A 277 13.50 8.67 29.13
N LEU A 278 12.98 7.99 30.15
CA LEU A 278 12.33 8.63 31.30
C LEU A 278 13.33 9.00 32.41
N ALA A 279 13.07 10.09 33.13
CA ALA A 279 13.85 10.52 34.28
C ALA A 279 13.89 9.43 35.36
N SER A 280 14.97 9.37 36.17
CA SER A 280 15.14 8.40 37.26
C SER A 280 14.04 8.44 38.33
N SER A 281 13.29 9.54 38.41
CA SER A 281 12.15 9.71 39.32
C SER A 281 10.85 9.07 38.84
N ALA A 282 10.75 8.66 37.56
CA ALA A 282 9.52 8.06 37.02
C ALA A 282 9.20 6.72 37.72
N SER A 283 7.92 6.51 38.05
CA SER A 283 7.45 5.26 38.67
C SER A 283 7.71 4.03 37.81
N THR A 284 7.70 2.87 38.45
CA THR A 284 7.78 1.58 37.78
C THR A 284 6.69 1.43 36.72
N ALA A 285 5.44 1.80 37.03
CA ALA A 285 4.33 1.71 36.08
C ALA A 285 4.59 2.55 34.82
N ALA A 286 5.00 3.82 34.97
CA ALA A 286 5.32 4.67 33.83
C ALA A 286 6.47 4.09 32.98
N ARG A 287 7.51 3.55 33.61
CA ARG A 287 8.63 2.88 32.90
C ARG A 287 8.24 1.58 32.22
N THR A 288 7.25 0.87 32.75
CA THR A 288 6.75 -0.36 32.14
C THR A 288 5.92 -0.07 30.90
N HIS A 289 5.07 0.97 30.93
CA HIS A 289 4.08 1.18 29.87
C HIS A 289 4.47 2.23 28.84
N LEU A 290 5.12 3.33 29.21
CA LEU A 290 5.41 4.40 28.25
C LEU A 290 6.39 4.02 27.15
N PRO A 291 7.34 3.08 27.32
CA PRO A 291 8.10 2.54 26.18
C PRO A 291 7.23 1.85 25.12
N ALA A 292 5.98 1.48 25.42
CA ALA A 292 5.06 0.99 24.39
C ALA A 292 4.72 2.08 23.34
N LEU A 293 4.98 3.36 23.63
CA LEU A 293 4.88 4.44 22.65
C LEU A 293 6.01 4.39 21.61
N GLU A 294 7.16 3.74 21.90
CA GLU A 294 8.21 3.49 20.91
C GLU A 294 7.68 2.66 19.74
N ALA A 295 6.71 1.79 20.04
CA ALA A 295 6.05 0.93 19.08
C ALA A 295 5.18 1.71 18.07
N VAL A 296 4.85 2.98 18.34
CA VAL A 296 4.30 3.90 17.32
C VAL A 296 5.20 3.90 16.08
N ASP A 297 6.50 3.66 16.25
CA ASP A 297 7.55 3.67 15.24
C ASP A 297 8.20 2.30 14.99
N ASP A 298 7.47 1.20 15.14
CA ASP A 298 8.01 -0.15 14.91
C ASP A 298 8.37 -0.44 13.42
N ALA A 299 8.37 0.61 12.58
CA ALA A 299 8.51 0.67 11.13
C ALA A 299 9.87 1.28 10.69
N GLY A 300 10.95 1.00 11.43
CA GLY A 300 12.31 1.49 11.14
C GLY A 300 12.90 1.03 9.79
N CYS A 301 14.12 1.49 9.50
CA CYS A 301 14.68 1.59 8.13
C CYS A 301 15.15 0.27 7.48
N ASP A 302 15.32 -0.84 8.21
CA ASP A 302 15.83 -2.11 7.66
C ASP A 302 14.77 -3.25 7.67
N MET A 303 13.50 -2.86 7.66
CA MET A 303 12.39 -3.77 7.92
C MET A 303 11.97 -4.65 6.72
N THR A 304 12.62 -4.49 5.57
CA THR A 304 12.27 -5.20 4.34
C THR A 304 13.10 -6.47 4.11
N ASP A 305 14.17 -6.65 4.87
CA ASP A 305 15.07 -7.80 4.74
C ASP A 305 14.41 -9.08 5.26
N GLY A 306 14.32 -10.09 4.39
CA GLY A 306 13.61 -11.33 4.67
C GLY A 306 12.08 -11.20 4.64
N ALA A 307 11.54 -10.07 4.15
CA ALA A 307 10.11 -9.88 3.99
C ALA A 307 9.53 -10.97 3.07
N ARG A 308 8.49 -11.66 3.53
CA ARG A 308 7.83 -12.73 2.77
C ARG A 308 6.36 -12.90 3.13
N PHE A 309 5.58 -13.44 2.20
CA PHE A 309 4.22 -13.84 2.50
C PHE A 309 4.18 -15.09 3.41
N PRO A 310 3.13 -15.26 4.23
CA PRO A 310 2.88 -16.53 4.89
C PRO A 310 2.59 -17.62 3.86
N VAL A 311 3.06 -18.85 4.13
CA VAL A 311 2.83 -20.03 3.27
C VAL A 311 1.34 -20.26 2.99
N SER A 312 0.48 -19.92 3.95
CA SER A 312 -0.98 -20.02 3.86
C SER A 312 -1.64 -18.70 3.42
N ARG A 313 -1.12 -18.03 2.39
CA ARG A 313 -1.71 -16.78 1.88
C ARG A 313 -3.15 -17.01 1.37
N SER A 314 -4.10 -16.35 2.00
CA SER A 314 -5.52 -16.32 1.61
C SER A 314 -5.87 -14.97 1.01
N ALA A 315 -6.87 -14.92 0.13
CA ALA A 315 -7.47 -13.64 -0.24
C ALA A 315 -8.12 -12.99 0.97
N ARG A 316 -7.65 -11.80 1.28
CA ARG A 316 -8.21 -10.92 2.30
C ARG A 316 -8.06 -9.51 1.78
N VAL A 317 -8.88 -8.61 2.32
CA VAL A 317 -8.78 -7.16 2.04
C VAL A 317 -7.41 -6.60 2.43
N ASP A 318 -6.62 -7.33 3.21
CA ASP A 318 -5.27 -6.99 3.61
C ASP A 318 -4.23 -7.99 3.08
N ALA A 319 -3.02 -7.48 2.82
CA ALA A 319 -1.83 -8.29 2.65
C ALA A 319 -1.20 -8.56 4.02
N THR A 320 -0.79 -9.80 4.27
CA THR A 320 0.03 -10.15 5.45
C THR A 320 1.47 -10.37 5.01
N VAL A 321 2.40 -9.57 5.52
CA VAL A 321 3.83 -9.70 5.25
C VAL A 321 4.55 -10.05 6.55
N MET A 322 5.41 -11.06 6.53
CA MET A 322 6.22 -11.46 7.68
C MET A 322 7.67 -11.07 7.46
N VAL A 323 8.35 -10.66 8.51
CA VAL A 323 9.78 -10.38 8.58
C VAL A 323 10.35 -11.24 9.72
N PRO A 324 10.65 -12.52 9.46
CA PRO A 324 10.93 -13.51 10.50
C PRO A 324 12.14 -13.17 11.36
N GLU A 325 13.19 -12.63 10.74
CA GLU A 325 14.43 -12.25 11.44
C GLU A 325 14.20 -11.13 12.44
N ALA A 326 13.27 -10.22 12.13
CA ALA A 326 12.82 -9.16 13.03
C ALA A 326 11.70 -9.61 13.99
N GLY A 327 11.25 -10.87 13.92
CA GLY A 327 10.12 -11.36 14.72
C GLY A 327 8.81 -10.62 14.45
N LYS A 328 8.63 -10.06 13.23
CA LYS A 328 7.52 -9.15 12.93
C LYS A 328 6.56 -9.66 11.85
N LEU A 329 5.29 -9.27 11.98
CA LEU A 329 4.22 -9.51 11.02
C LEU A 329 3.43 -8.22 10.81
N PHE A 330 3.24 -7.85 9.55
CA PHE A 330 2.56 -6.65 9.10
C PHE A 330 1.25 -7.02 8.42
N ILE A 331 0.18 -6.29 8.75
CA ILE A 331 -1.09 -6.31 8.02
C ILE A 331 -1.19 -4.99 7.27
N ILE A 332 -1.16 -5.07 5.94
CA ILE A 332 -1.12 -3.92 5.03
C ILE A 332 -2.44 -3.84 4.26
N ARG A 333 -3.08 -2.67 4.25
CA ARG A 333 -4.30 -2.40 3.47
C ARG A 333 -4.21 -1.02 2.84
N ASP A 334 -4.52 -0.92 1.55
CA ASP A 334 -4.48 0.36 0.81
C ASP A 334 -3.15 1.11 1.02
N ARG A 335 -2.02 0.39 1.00
CA ARG A 335 -0.67 0.94 1.23
C ARG A 335 -0.45 1.51 2.65
N ARG A 336 -1.28 1.10 3.62
CA ARG A 336 -1.16 1.47 5.05
C ARG A 336 -0.87 0.24 5.88
N ILE A 337 -0.01 0.39 6.89
CA ILE A 337 0.22 -0.65 7.90
C ILE A 337 -0.88 -0.55 8.97
N GLU A 338 -1.95 -1.34 8.80
CA GLU A 338 -3.10 -1.35 9.72
C GLU A 338 -2.79 -2.07 11.03
N SER A 339 -1.90 -3.06 11.00
CA SER A 339 -1.47 -3.76 12.21
C SER A 339 -0.02 -4.25 12.11
N VAL A 340 0.68 -4.24 13.24
CA VAL A 340 2.01 -4.85 13.41
C VAL A 340 1.97 -5.78 14.61
N VAL A 341 2.49 -6.99 14.45
CA VAL A 341 2.75 -7.92 15.55
C VAL A 341 4.25 -8.13 15.66
N SER A 342 4.82 -7.82 16.81
CA SER A 342 6.22 -8.05 17.18
C SER A 342 6.27 -9.18 18.21
N THR A 343 7.13 -10.19 18.02
CA THR A 343 7.24 -11.36 18.90
C THR A 343 8.68 -11.52 19.39
N ASP A 344 8.85 -11.77 20.69
CA ASP A 344 10.13 -12.06 21.32
C ASP A 344 10.00 -13.17 22.39
N ASP A 345 11.09 -13.46 23.11
CA ASP A 345 11.10 -14.50 24.15
C ASP A 345 10.17 -14.21 25.34
N SER A 346 9.72 -12.96 25.52
CA SER A 346 8.87 -12.52 26.64
C SER A 346 7.37 -12.51 26.31
N GLY A 347 7.01 -12.71 25.05
CA GLY A 347 5.62 -12.72 24.56
C GLY A 347 5.48 -12.06 23.19
N SER A 348 4.37 -11.38 22.97
CA SER A 348 4.17 -10.61 21.74
C SER A 348 3.49 -9.27 22.02
N ARG A 349 3.65 -8.34 21.10
CA ARG A 349 3.00 -7.04 21.09
C ARG A 349 2.27 -6.89 19.77
N ARG A 350 0.99 -6.53 19.81
CA ARG A 350 0.21 -6.14 18.62
C ARG A 350 -0.16 -4.67 18.69
N ILE A 351 -0.01 -3.97 17.58
CA ILE A 351 -0.33 -2.56 17.42
C ILE A 351 -1.33 -2.47 16.28
N ASP A 352 -2.55 -2.05 16.58
CA ASP A 352 -3.59 -1.83 15.58
C ASP A 352 -3.79 -0.32 15.39
N THR A 353 -3.72 0.17 14.15
CA THR A 353 -4.04 1.56 13.84
C THR A 353 -5.55 1.72 13.74
N LEU A 354 -6.12 2.55 14.61
CA LEU A 354 -7.55 2.80 14.71
C LEU A 354 -8.00 4.03 13.92
N ALA A 355 -7.11 5.01 13.73
CA ALA A 355 -7.39 6.21 12.96
C ALA A 355 -6.13 6.71 12.24
N TRP A 356 -6.36 7.26 11.05
CA TRP A 356 -5.35 7.86 10.20
C TRP A 356 -5.74 9.30 9.88
N GLU A 357 -4.74 10.17 9.77
CA GLU A 357 -4.85 11.47 9.10
C GLU A 357 -4.04 11.43 7.80
N THR A 358 -4.58 11.98 6.72
CA THR A 358 -3.86 12.13 5.46
C THR A 358 -3.23 13.51 5.40
N THR A 359 -1.92 13.57 5.16
CA THR A 359 -1.14 14.81 5.07
C THR A 359 -1.34 15.50 3.72
N GLU A 360 -0.84 16.74 3.59
CA GLU A 360 -0.92 17.49 2.32
C GLU A 360 -0.23 16.76 1.16
N ASP A 361 0.89 16.09 1.43
CA ASP A 361 1.63 15.24 0.49
C ASP A 361 1.06 13.82 0.35
N GLN A 362 -0.18 13.60 0.84
CA GLN A 362 -0.96 12.37 0.64
C GLN A 362 -0.31 11.12 1.25
N ARG A 363 0.44 11.29 2.33
CA ARG A 363 0.93 10.22 3.20
C ARG A 363 0.04 10.11 4.45
N PHE A 364 0.30 9.13 5.29
CA PHE A 364 -0.57 8.79 6.43
C PHE A 364 0.12 8.97 7.79
N LEU A 365 -0.59 9.61 8.72
CA LEU A 365 -0.22 9.73 10.12
C LEU A 365 -1.14 8.85 10.97
N PRO A 366 -0.61 7.91 11.77
CA PRO A 366 -1.43 7.14 12.70
C PRO A 366 -1.77 7.99 13.92
N THR A 367 -2.97 8.55 13.95
CA THR A 367 -3.40 9.47 15.03
C THR A 367 -4.03 8.75 16.21
N ARG A 368 -4.46 7.49 16.03
CA ARG A 368 -4.97 6.65 17.12
C ARG A 368 -4.54 5.20 16.98
N LEU A 369 -3.98 4.64 18.03
CA LEU A 369 -3.47 3.27 18.09
C LEU A 369 -4.08 2.49 19.25
N LEU A 370 -4.15 1.17 19.08
CA LEU A 370 -4.38 0.18 20.13
C LEU A 370 -3.14 -0.71 20.25
N VAL A 371 -2.43 -0.62 21.36
CA VAL A 371 -1.30 -1.50 21.68
C VAL A 371 -1.77 -2.57 22.65
N THR A 372 -1.57 -3.84 22.30
CA THR A 372 -1.89 -4.99 23.14
C THR A 372 -0.62 -5.79 23.38
N ASP A 373 -0.22 -5.90 24.64
CA ASP A 373 0.88 -6.77 25.04
C ASP A 373 0.33 -8.10 25.51
N PHE A 374 0.98 -9.17 25.07
CA PHE A 374 0.71 -10.55 25.44
C PHE A 374 1.92 -11.12 26.17
N ASP A 375 1.69 -11.98 27.15
CA ASP A 375 2.76 -12.77 27.77
C ASP A 375 3.16 -13.99 26.92
N GLU A 376 4.13 -14.76 27.41
CA GLU A 376 4.62 -16.01 26.78
C GLU A 376 3.52 -17.08 26.56
N SER A 377 2.42 -17.02 27.32
CA SER A 377 1.28 -17.94 27.17
C SER A 377 0.25 -17.45 26.14
N GLY A 378 0.43 -16.23 25.62
CA GLY A 378 -0.51 -15.54 24.75
C GLY A 378 -1.67 -14.88 25.51
N ALA A 379 -1.61 -14.78 26.84
CA ALA A 379 -2.59 -14.05 27.61
C ALA A 379 -2.32 -12.54 27.53
N ILE A 380 -3.39 -11.73 27.48
CA ILE A 380 -3.27 -10.27 27.46
C ILE A 380 -2.71 -9.80 28.79
N ARG A 381 -1.54 -9.17 28.75
CA ARG A 381 -0.88 -8.53 29.88
C ARG A 381 -1.41 -7.11 30.10
N SER A 382 -1.46 -6.33 29.02
CA SER A 382 -1.91 -4.94 29.07
C SER A 382 -2.50 -4.48 27.74
N VAL A 383 -3.42 -3.53 27.80
CA VAL A 383 -3.99 -2.85 26.62
C VAL A 383 -3.82 -1.36 26.78
N MET A 384 -3.33 -0.68 25.76
CA MET A 384 -3.13 0.77 25.74
C MET A 384 -3.79 1.36 24.50
N VAL A 385 -4.63 2.37 24.69
CA VAL A 385 -5.15 3.20 23.60
C VAL A 385 -4.37 4.50 23.62
N VAL A 386 -3.79 4.86 22.47
CA VAL A 386 -2.95 6.05 22.31
C VAL A 386 -3.58 6.96 21.26
N GLU A 387 -3.73 8.23 21.58
CA GLU A 387 -3.99 9.30 20.64
C GLU A 387 -2.71 10.13 20.49
N THR A 388 -2.30 10.39 19.25
CA THR A 388 -1.08 11.13 18.93
C THR A 388 -1.44 12.35 18.09
N ASP A 389 -1.04 13.52 18.58
CA ASP A 389 -1.09 14.76 17.83
C ASP A 389 0.24 14.96 17.11
N PHE A 390 0.21 15.34 15.84
CA PHE A 390 1.41 15.63 15.06
C PHE A 390 1.49 17.12 14.70
N VAL A 391 2.71 17.62 14.54
CA VAL A 391 3.00 18.94 13.97
C VAL A 391 4.03 18.80 12.88
N LEU A 392 3.85 19.54 11.77
CA LEU A 392 4.86 19.65 10.73
C LEU A 392 5.92 20.68 11.16
N GLN A 393 7.14 20.22 11.42
CA GLN A 393 8.28 21.07 11.75
C GLN A 393 9.42 20.80 10.76
N ASP A 394 9.94 21.85 10.12
CA ASP A 394 10.99 21.78 9.11
C ASP A 394 10.76 20.70 8.03
N GLY A 395 9.51 20.40 7.68
CA GLY A 395 9.16 19.37 6.70
C GLY A 395 9.15 17.93 7.23
N VAL A 396 9.19 17.72 8.55
CA VAL A 396 9.00 16.42 9.21
C VAL A 396 7.76 16.49 10.10
N HIS A 397 6.88 15.49 10.01
CA HIS A 397 5.80 15.36 10.98
C HIS A 397 6.34 14.74 12.27
N VAL A 398 6.38 15.53 13.33
CA VAL A 398 6.85 15.09 14.65
C VAL A 398 5.65 14.99 15.61
N PRO A 399 5.60 13.99 16.50
CA PRO A 399 4.61 13.96 17.56
C PRO A 399 4.73 15.21 18.44
N GLN A 400 3.64 15.97 18.56
CA GLN A 400 3.51 17.08 19.50
C GLN A 400 3.12 16.57 20.89
N GLY A 401 2.36 15.48 20.96
CA GLY A 401 1.96 14.87 22.20
C GLY A 401 1.32 13.50 22.01
N HIS A 402 1.26 12.75 23.10
CA HIS A 402 0.57 11.48 23.21
C HIS A 402 -0.37 11.54 24.40
N SER A 403 -1.59 11.05 24.25
CA SER A 403 -2.51 10.88 25.37
C SER A 403 -3.26 9.57 25.26
N GLY A 404 -3.85 9.11 26.36
CA GLY A 404 -4.56 7.84 26.31
C GLY A 404 -4.78 7.18 27.65
N THR A 405 -4.98 5.88 27.62
CA THR A 405 -5.23 5.05 28.81
C THR A 405 -4.55 3.70 28.65
N VAL A 406 -3.95 3.22 29.73
CA VAL A 406 -3.39 1.87 29.87
C VAL A 406 -4.26 1.06 30.82
N ILE A 407 -4.57 -0.18 30.47
CA ILE A 407 -5.37 -1.11 31.27
C ILE A 407 -4.54 -2.37 31.51
N ASP A 408 -4.26 -2.66 32.78
CA ASP A 408 -3.56 -3.87 33.22
C ASP A 408 -4.57 -4.80 33.90
N GLY A 409 -4.85 -5.95 33.30
CA GLY A 409 -5.82 -6.90 33.86
C GLY A 409 -7.23 -6.29 34.13
N PRO A 410 -7.94 -6.72 35.18
CA PRO A 410 -9.33 -6.32 35.45
C PRO A 410 -9.47 -4.98 36.20
N SER A 411 -8.39 -4.24 36.47
CA SER A 411 -8.43 -2.97 37.21
C SER A 411 -8.84 -1.76 36.36
N GLU A 412 -9.11 -0.64 37.03
CA GLU A 412 -9.32 0.66 36.37
C GLU A 412 -8.05 1.10 35.61
N GLY A 413 -8.24 1.71 34.44
CA GLY A 413 -7.14 2.13 33.58
C GLY A 413 -6.41 3.38 34.07
N ASN A 414 -5.10 3.43 33.85
CA ASN A 414 -4.25 4.59 34.11
C ASN A 414 -4.23 5.52 32.90
N ALA A 415 -4.77 6.72 33.04
CA ALA A 415 -4.71 7.74 31.99
C ALA A 415 -3.29 8.34 31.89
N PHE A 416 -2.88 8.77 30.70
CA PHE A 416 -1.64 9.52 30.52
C PHE A 416 -1.83 10.66 29.51
N SER A 417 -0.98 11.68 29.64
CA SER A 417 -0.91 12.81 28.70
C SER A 417 0.50 13.37 28.71
N LEU A 418 1.17 13.31 27.58
CA LEU A 418 2.56 13.66 27.37
C LEU A 418 2.65 14.68 26.23
N LYS A 419 3.54 15.66 26.39
CA LYS A 419 3.88 16.65 25.37
C LYS A 419 5.35 16.52 25.02
N VAL A 420 5.65 16.67 23.73
CA VAL A 420 7.02 16.76 23.22
C VAL A 420 7.33 18.24 22.98
N ASN A 421 8.34 18.74 23.66
CA ASN A 421 8.80 20.13 23.59
C ASN A 421 10.24 20.19 23.07
N ASP A 422 10.70 21.39 22.73
CA ASP A 422 12.09 21.66 22.34
C ASP A 422 12.59 20.74 21.20
N VAL A 423 11.71 20.44 20.22
CA VAL A 423 12.03 19.52 19.11
C VAL A 423 13.16 20.08 18.25
N ARG A 424 14.14 19.23 17.98
CA ARG A 424 15.29 19.50 17.10
C ARG A 424 15.38 18.43 16.04
N ILE A 425 15.32 18.85 14.78
CA ILE A 425 15.52 18.00 13.61
C ILE A 425 16.98 18.15 13.16
N LYS A 426 17.61 17.05 12.77
CA LYS A 426 19.00 16.99 12.32
C LYS A 426 19.11 16.34 10.95
#